data_AF-A0A538AFJ8-F1
#
_entry.id   AF-A0A538AFJ8-F1
#
_cell.length_a   1.000
_cell.length_b   1.000
_cell.length_c   1.000
_cell.angle_alpha   90.00
_cell.angle_beta   90.00
_cell.angle_gamma   90.00
#
_symmetry.space_group_name_H-M   'P 1'
#
loop_
_entity.id
_entity.type
_entity.pdbx_description
1 polymer ?
#
loop_
_entity_poly.entity_id
_entity_poly.type
_entity_poly.pdbx_seq_one_letter_code
_entity_poly.pdbx_strand_id
1 'polypeptide(L)'
;MFDWRSYFVWRSIVEGSIQMLFPTRAFDPTYPSLRRNRRGVRSSEMRPTVTIDCFSEGFNGYGEGYAVVAVDVIRATTTAVTAVASGRKCFPVSSITEAYRLADTLDEPLLVGELGGAMPYGFDLTNSPAQLARRKDVGRAVILLSTSGTQLIMSAPAGVFVACLRNYRAQIDYLAGRYGKVLVIGAGTRGEFREEDQMCCAWIAEGLIAAGYQPGSKRTAQVVDHWSGVAADSFVGGKSTEYLRATDQLHDLDFILDTVNDTDAVFVRNREEICLARELVRA
;
A
#
# COMPACT_ATOMS: atom_id res chain seq x y z
N MET A 1 25.45 -9.23 7.76
CA MET A 1 25.85 -8.87 6.38
C MET A 1 25.22 -9.92 5.47
N PHE A 2 24.02 -9.66 4.95
CA PHE A 2 23.24 -10.61 4.15
C PHE A 2 23.61 -10.45 2.67
N ASP A 3 23.97 -11.56 2.00
CA ASP A 3 24.37 -11.60 0.59
C ASP A 3 23.14 -11.84 -0.30
N TRP A 4 22.88 -10.89 -1.20
CA TRP A 4 21.69 -10.84 -2.07
C TRP A 4 21.88 -11.54 -3.41
N ARG A 5 23.06 -12.10 -3.71
CA ARG A 5 23.34 -12.71 -5.03
C ARG A 5 22.58 -14.01 -5.32
N SER A 6 22.04 -14.67 -4.29
CA SER A 6 21.42 -16.00 -4.44
C SER A 6 19.98 -15.98 -4.96
N TYR A 7 19.29 -14.84 -4.99
CA TYR A 7 17.88 -14.78 -5.40
C TYR A 7 17.67 -14.72 -6.94
N PHE A 8 18.68 -14.29 -7.71
CA PHE A 8 18.56 -14.10 -9.16
C PHE A 8 18.79 -15.37 -10.01
N VAL A 9 19.33 -16.45 -9.44
CA VAL A 9 19.79 -17.62 -10.23
C VAL A 9 18.70 -18.66 -10.49
N TRP A 10 17.55 -18.61 -9.79
CA TRP A 10 16.60 -19.72 -9.82
C TRP A 10 15.49 -19.63 -10.89
N ARG A 11 15.33 -18.50 -11.60
CA ARG A 11 14.16 -18.28 -12.49
C ARG A 11 14.37 -18.56 -13.99
N SER A 12 15.56 -18.98 -14.44
CA SER A 12 15.84 -19.28 -15.85
C SER A 12 15.37 -20.66 -16.36
N ILE A 13 14.58 -21.44 -15.61
CA ILE A 13 14.27 -22.84 -15.96
C ILE A 13 12.78 -23.12 -16.26
N VAL A 14 11.87 -22.14 -16.14
CA VAL A 14 10.43 -22.39 -16.37
C VAL A 14 9.83 -21.39 -17.36
N GLU A 15 10.48 -21.21 -18.51
CA GLU A 15 9.81 -20.69 -19.71
C GLU A 15 9.36 -21.90 -20.56
N GLY A 16 8.09 -22.25 -20.42
CA GLY A 16 7.49 -23.36 -21.15
C GLY A 16 5.97 -23.22 -21.22
N SER A 17 5.52 -22.45 -22.22
CA SER A 17 4.25 -22.60 -22.93
C SER A 17 2.95 -22.60 -22.11
N ILE A 18 2.14 -21.54 -22.24
CA ILE A 18 0.68 -21.61 -22.49
C ILE A 18 0.25 -20.24 -23.05
N GLN A 19 -0.16 -20.23 -24.31
CA GLN A 19 -0.99 -19.16 -24.89
C GLN A 19 -2.45 -19.44 -24.53
N MET A 20 -3.15 -18.46 -23.95
CA MET A 20 -4.61 -18.40 -24.04
C MET A 20 -5.07 -16.95 -24.24
N LEU A 21 -5.90 -16.80 -25.27
CA LEU A 21 -6.47 -15.56 -25.79
C LEU A 21 -7.58 -15.03 -24.87
N PHE A 22 -7.44 -13.79 -24.40
CA PHE A 22 -8.56 -12.94 -23.98
C PHE A 22 -8.34 -11.51 -24.51
N PRO A 23 -9.41 -10.78 -24.86
CA PRO A 23 -9.30 -9.50 -25.56
C PRO A 23 -8.64 -8.44 -24.67
N THR A 24 -7.47 -7.97 -25.09
CA THR A 24 -6.75 -6.87 -24.50
C THR A 24 -7.52 -5.55 -24.71
N ARG A 25 -8.01 -4.94 -23.62
CA ARG A 25 -8.26 -3.50 -23.63
C ARG A 25 -6.90 -2.81 -23.63
N ALA A 26 -6.62 -2.06 -24.69
CA ALA A 26 -5.38 -1.33 -24.85
C ALA A 26 -5.14 -0.39 -23.64
N PHE A 27 -3.98 -0.56 -23.03
CA PHE A 27 -3.38 0.37 -22.08
C PHE A 27 -3.03 1.67 -22.81
N ASP A 28 -3.54 2.81 -22.35
CA ASP A 28 -3.19 4.14 -22.86
C ASP A 28 -2.11 4.76 -21.93
N PRO A 29 -0.85 4.92 -22.40
CA PRO A 29 0.27 5.40 -21.59
C PRO A 29 0.33 6.94 -21.48
N THR A 30 -0.72 7.68 -21.86
CA THR A 30 -0.64 9.15 -21.89
C THR A 30 -0.97 9.80 -20.55
N TYR A 31 0.07 10.22 -19.82
CA TYR A 31 -0.04 11.21 -18.75
C TYR A 31 -0.32 12.61 -19.35
N PRO A 32 -1.40 13.32 -18.97
CA PRO A 32 -1.62 14.69 -19.44
C PRO A 32 -0.53 15.62 -18.92
N SER A 33 0.11 16.36 -19.82
CA SER A 33 1.13 17.35 -19.47
C SER A 33 0.54 18.47 -18.61
N LEU A 34 0.91 18.52 -17.33
CA LEU A 34 0.59 19.65 -16.45
C LEU A 34 1.27 20.93 -16.97
N ARG A 35 0.47 21.96 -17.28
CA ARG A 35 0.95 23.27 -17.75
C ARG A 35 1.87 23.92 -16.71
N ARG A 36 3.16 24.04 -17.03
CA ARG A 36 4.16 24.80 -16.26
C ARG A 36 3.89 26.30 -16.36
N ASN A 37 3.52 26.94 -15.25
CA ASN A 37 3.66 28.39 -15.11
C ASN A 37 5.12 28.69 -14.72
N ARG A 38 5.92 29.21 -15.66
CA ARG A 38 7.29 29.66 -15.40
C ARG A 38 7.27 31.12 -14.93
N ARG A 39 7.63 31.38 -13.68
CA ARG A 39 8.17 32.68 -13.24
C ARG A 39 9.34 32.47 -12.26
N GLY A 40 10.46 33.11 -12.57
CA GLY A 40 11.48 33.56 -11.62
C GLY A 40 12.48 32.52 -11.11
N VAL A 41 13.75 32.64 -11.52
CA VAL A 41 14.88 31.88 -10.96
C VAL A 41 15.31 32.48 -9.63
N ARG A 42 15.37 31.68 -8.55
CA ARG A 42 16.40 31.75 -7.47
C ARG A 42 16.24 30.67 -6.39
N SER A 43 17.09 29.65 -6.45
CA SER A 43 17.86 29.01 -5.37
C SER A 43 18.26 27.60 -5.84
N SER A 44 19.35 27.03 -5.33
CA SER A 44 19.71 25.63 -5.51
C SER A 44 18.75 24.73 -4.72
N GLU A 45 17.45 24.84 -4.97
CA GLU A 45 16.42 24.04 -4.35
C GLU A 45 16.75 22.57 -4.62
N MET A 46 17.08 21.85 -3.55
CA MET A 46 17.32 20.41 -3.64
C MET A 46 16.09 19.79 -4.29
N ARG A 47 16.31 19.03 -5.37
CA ARG A 47 15.20 18.39 -6.08
C ARG A 47 14.45 17.48 -5.11
N PRO A 48 13.11 17.42 -5.21
CA PRO A 48 12.35 16.57 -4.32
C PRO A 48 12.74 15.10 -4.53
N THR A 49 12.68 14.29 -3.47
CA THR A 49 13.15 12.91 -3.50
C THR A 49 12.06 11.93 -3.10
N VAL A 50 12.01 10.78 -3.76
CA VAL A 50 11.21 9.62 -3.34
C VAL A 50 12.13 8.46 -3.02
N THR A 51 11.93 7.82 -1.87
CA THR A 51 12.68 6.65 -1.43
C THR A 51 11.73 5.48 -1.21
N ILE A 52 12.09 4.29 -1.71
CA ILE A 52 11.41 3.03 -1.39
C ILE A 52 12.19 2.31 -0.31
N ASP A 53 11.48 1.85 0.73
CA ASP A 53 12.00 0.94 1.74
C ASP A 53 10.98 -0.14 2.11
N CYS A 54 11.34 -1.01 3.04
CA CYS A 54 10.43 -2.02 3.59
C CYS A 54 10.66 -2.27 5.09
N PHE A 55 9.65 -2.87 5.74
CA PHE A 55 9.58 -3.19 7.17
C PHE A 55 9.38 -1.98 8.09
N SER A 56 8.77 -2.19 9.26
CA SER A 56 8.51 -1.10 10.22
C SER A 56 9.80 -0.52 10.82
N GLU A 57 10.86 -1.31 10.95
CA GLU A 57 12.17 -0.82 11.40
C GLU A 57 12.83 0.14 10.40
N GLY A 58 12.35 0.16 9.16
CA GLY A 58 12.81 1.07 8.12
C GLY A 58 12.67 2.54 8.50
N PHE A 59 11.75 2.90 9.41
CA PHE A 59 11.57 4.29 9.85
C PHE A 59 12.80 4.89 10.54
N ASN A 60 13.63 4.07 11.19
CA ASN A 60 14.76 4.55 12.00
C ASN A 60 15.83 5.30 11.17
N GLY A 61 15.83 5.14 9.85
CA GLY A 61 16.73 5.86 8.94
C GLY A 61 16.20 7.21 8.43
N TYR A 62 14.95 7.55 8.74
CA TYR A 62 14.27 8.72 8.16
C TYR A 62 13.85 9.70 9.26
N GLY A 63 14.37 10.93 9.18
CA GLY A 63 14.07 12.00 10.14
C GLY A 63 12.77 12.75 9.83
N GLU A 64 12.56 13.85 10.57
CA GLU A 64 11.44 14.76 10.35
C GLU A 64 11.39 15.29 8.90
N GLY A 65 10.18 15.52 8.39
CA GLY A 65 9.94 16.14 7.08
C GLY A 65 9.72 15.17 5.92
N TYR A 66 9.72 13.85 6.13
CA TYR A 66 9.23 12.88 5.15
C TYR A 66 7.71 12.77 5.20
N ALA A 67 7.06 12.84 4.03
CA ALA A 67 5.73 12.27 3.85
C ALA A 67 5.87 10.76 3.72
N VAL A 68 5.30 10.03 4.67
CA VAL A 68 5.39 8.56 4.73
C VAL A 68 4.15 7.95 4.09
N VAL A 69 4.34 6.95 3.25
CA VAL A 69 3.28 6.16 2.60
C VAL A 69 3.48 4.68 2.97
N ALA A 70 2.56 4.12 3.74
CA ALA A 70 2.55 2.70 4.08
C ALA A 70 1.80 1.89 3.00
N VAL A 71 2.40 0.77 2.59
CA VAL A 71 1.89 -0.16 1.57
C VAL A 71 1.92 -1.59 2.11
N ASP A 72 0.78 -2.28 2.01
CA ASP A 72 0.60 -3.71 2.29
C ASP A 72 -0.59 -4.17 1.42
N VAL A 73 -0.31 -4.50 0.16
CA VAL A 73 -1.33 -4.75 -0.87
C VAL A 73 -2.12 -6.02 -0.54
N ILE A 74 -1.42 -7.09 -0.15
CA ILE A 74 -2.01 -8.34 0.33
C ILE A 74 -1.70 -8.44 1.83
N ARG A 75 -2.53 -7.88 2.72
CA ARG A 75 -3.89 -7.34 2.48
C ARG A 75 -4.22 -6.06 3.24
N ALA A 76 -3.45 -5.68 4.25
CA ALA A 76 -3.93 -4.78 5.29
C ALA A 76 -4.29 -3.38 4.77
N THR A 77 -3.46 -2.78 3.90
CA THR A 77 -3.77 -1.46 3.34
C THR A 77 -4.96 -1.50 2.39
N THR A 78 -5.11 -2.58 1.60
CA THR A 78 -6.30 -2.77 0.75
C THR A 78 -7.56 -2.90 1.59
N THR A 79 -7.54 -3.66 2.69
CA THR A 79 -8.68 -3.78 3.62
C THR A 79 -9.02 -2.43 4.26
N ALA A 80 -8.02 -1.67 4.72
CA ALA A 80 -8.23 -0.35 5.31
C ALA A 80 -8.83 0.65 4.31
N VAL A 81 -8.26 0.73 3.09
CA VAL A 81 -8.79 1.57 2.01
C VAL A 81 -10.22 1.15 1.65
N THR A 82 -10.52 -0.15 1.67
CA THR A 82 -11.88 -0.68 1.44
C THR A 82 -12.86 -0.26 2.53
N ALA A 83 -12.46 -0.33 3.80
CA ALA A 83 -13.29 0.15 4.90
C ALA A 83 -13.65 1.64 4.70
N VAL A 84 -12.65 2.50 4.56
CA VAL A 84 -12.87 3.95 4.52
C VAL A 84 -13.54 4.40 3.24
N ALA A 85 -13.19 3.82 2.08
CA ALA A 85 -13.85 4.12 0.81
C ALA A 85 -15.35 3.76 0.81
N SER A 86 -15.74 2.76 1.60
CA SER A 86 -17.16 2.39 1.77
C SER A 86 -17.92 3.30 2.75
N GLY A 87 -17.24 4.23 3.43
CA GLY A 87 -17.82 5.11 4.44
C GLY A 87 -17.74 4.58 5.88
N ARG A 88 -17.00 3.50 6.14
CA ARG A 88 -16.75 3.00 7.50
C ARG A 88 -15.63 3.79 8.16
N LYS A 89 -15.72 3.97 9.48
CA LYS A 89 -14.55 4.30 10.31
C LYS A 89 -13.60 3.11 10.36
N CYS A 90 -12.29 3.35 10.31
CA CYS A 90 -11.28 2.28 10.33
C CYS A 90 -10.17 2.59 11.33
N PHE A 91 -9.98 1.71 12.30
CA PHE A 91 -9.01 1.85 13.38
C PHE A 91 -7.97 0.73 13.30
N PRO A 92 -6.77 0.97 12.73
CA PRO A 92 -5.68 0.02 12.79
C PRO A 92 -5.17 -0.13 14.23
N VAL A 93 -4.88 -1.35 14.65
CA VAL A 93 -4.33 -1.66 15.98
C VAL A 93 -3.10 -2.55 15.88
N SER A 94 -2.25 -2.52 16.91
CA SER A 94 -0.98 -3.27 16.94
C SER A 94 -1.07 -4.58 17.75
N SER A 95 -2.18 -4.84 18.42
CA SER A 95 -2.35 -6.08 19.18
C SER A 95 -3.81 -6.49 19.34
N ILE A 96 -4.02 -7.76 19.67
CA ILE A 96 -5.33 -8.30 20.04
C ILE A 96 -5.89 -7.60 21.28
N THR A 97 -5.05 -7.32 22.27
CA THR A 97 -5.45 -6.62 23.50
C THR A 97 -5.97 -5.22 23.20
N GLU A 98 -5.28 -4.47 22.34
CA GLU A 98 -5.76 -3.16 21.89
C GLU A 98 -7.06 -3.26 21.08
N ALA A 99 -7.19 -4.30 20.24
CA ALA A 99 -8.41 -4.54 19.46
C ALA A 99 -9.63 -4.67 20.38
N TYR A 100 -9.52 -5.51 21.42
CA TYR A 100 -10.60 -5.71 22.39
C TYR A 100 -10.86 -4.48 23.25
N ARG A 101 -9.80 -3.81 23.74
CA ARG A 101 -9.96 -2.58 24.53
C ARG A 101 -10.67 -1.48 23.73
N LEU A 102 -10.36 -1.34 22.45
CA LEU A 102 -11.04 -0.38 21.58
C LEU A 102 -12.46 -0.85 21.24
N ALA A 103 -12.70 -2.16 21.13
CA ALA A 103 -14.04 -2.67 20.89
C ALA A 103 -15.02 -2.29 22.00
N ASP A 104 -14.57 -2.29 23.26
CA ASP A 104 -15.38 -1.88 24.42
C ASP A 104 -15.80 -0.41 24.41
N THR A 105 -15.20 0.44 23.56
CA THR A 105 -15.51 1.87 23.48
C THR A 105 -16.34 2.25 22.25
N LEU A 106 -16.55 1.32 21.33
CA LEU A 106 -17.26 1.54 20.09
C LEU A 106 -18.60 0.80 20.09
N ASP A 107 -19.58 1.36 19.39
CA ASP A 107 -20.89 0.73 19.20
C ASP A 107 -20.78 -0.39 18.15
N GLU A 108 -20.91 -1.64 18.62
CA GLU A 108 -20.86 -2.87 17.82
C GLU A 108 -19.83 -2.85 16.68
N PRO A 109 -18.52 -2.65 16.93
CA PRO A 109 -17.53 -2.64 15.86
C PRO A 109 -17.37 -4.04 15.21
N LEU A 110 -16.73 -4.07 14.05
CA LEU A 110 -16.21 -5.28 13.41
C LEU A 110 -14.75 -5.45 13.80
N LEU A 111 -14.41 -6.59 14.38
CA LEU A 111 -13.03 -7.04 14.56
C LEU A 111 -12.59 -7.76 13.28
N VAL A 112 -11.69 -7.15 12.52
CA VAL A 112 -11.25 -7.63 11.21
C VAL A 112 -9.75 -7.84 11.23
N GLY A 113 -9.27 -9.00 10.79
CA GLY A 113 -7.82 -9.18 10.76
C GLY A 113 -7.26 -10.58 10.81
N GLU A 114 -5.94 -10.62 10.94
CA GLU A 114 -5.16 -11.82 11.17
C GLU A 114 -3.99 -11.54 12.13
N LEU A 115 -3.51 -12.60 12.78
CA LEU A 115 -2.21 -12.62 13.44
C LEU A 115 -1.51 -13.93 13.09
N GLY A 116 -0.31 -13.85 12.53
CA GLY A 116 0.44 -15.01 12.06
C GLY A 116 -0.20 -15.75 10.88
N GLY A 117 -1.11 -15.10 10.14
CA GLY A 117 -1.88 -15.68 9.05
C GLY A 117 -3.18 -16.36 9.47
N ALA A 118 -3.57 -16.29 10.74
CA ALA A 118 -4.80 -16.85 11.27
C ALA A 118 -5.72 -15.76 11.82
N MET A 119 -7.04 -15.93 11.65
CA MET A 119 -8.03 -15.05 12.27
C MET A 119 -8.04 -15.28 13.79
N PRO A 120 -7.85 -14.25 14.62
CA PRO A 120 -7.95 -14.41 16.06
C PRO A 120 -9.35 -14.89 16.48
N TYR A 121 -9.41 -15.65 17.57
CA TYR A 121 -10.71 -16.01 18.17
C TYR A 121 -11.51 -14.74 18.47
N GLY A 122 -12.81 -14.76 18.18
CA GLY A 122 -13.73 -13.63 18.43
C GLY A 122 -13.76 -12.57 17.33
N PHE A 123 -12.92 -12.66 16.30
CA PHE A 123 -12.98 -11.74 15.15
C PHE A 123 -14.13 -12.08 14.20
N ASP A 124 -14.75 -11.05 13.63
CA ASP A 124 -15.87 -11.16 12.69
C ASP A 124 -15.44 -11.58 11.28
N LEU A 125 -14.25 -11.12 10.85
CA LEU A 125 -13.71 -11.35 9.51
C LEU A 125 -12.21 -11.57 9.55
N THR A 126 -11.73 -12.34 8.56
CA THR A 126 -10.30 -12.35 8.21
C THR A 126 -9.87 -10.97 7.68
N ASN A 127 -8.58 -10.75 7.43
CA ASN A 127 -8.08 -9.55 6.75
C ASN A 127 -8.45 -9.51 5.25
N SER A 128 -9.73 -9.68 4.90
CA SER A 128 -10.24 -9.82 3.54
C SER A 128 -10.95 -8.54 3.08
N PRO A 129 -10.40 -7.78 2.12
CA PRO A 129 -11.08 -6.64 1.54
C PRO A 129 -12.35 -7.04 0.79
N ALA A 130 -12.36 -8.19 0.11
CA ALA A 130 -13.51 -8.63 -0.67
C ALA A 130 -14.70 -9.04 0.23
N GLN A 131 -14.43 -9.72 1.36
CA GLN A 131 -15.47 -10.02 2.35
C GLN A 131 -16.03 -8.73 2.96
N LEU A 132 -15.15 -7.78 3.31
CA LEU A 132 -15.56 -6.50 3.88
C LEU A 132 -16.43 -5.69 2.91
N ALA A 133 -16.06 -5.63 1.63
CA ALA A 133 -16.80 -4.91 0.59
C ALA A 133 -18.23 -5.44 0.38
N ARG A 134 -18.50 -6.72 0.66
CA ARG A 134 -19.83 -7.32 0.53
C ARG A 134 -20.75 -7.03 1.72
N ARG A 135 -20.22 -6.50 2.83
CA ARG A 135 -21.01 -6.23 4.03
C ARG A 135 -21.87 -4.97 3.87
N LYS A 136 -23.12 -5.04 4.32
CA LYS A 136 -24.11 -3.96 4.22
C LYS A 136 -24.22 -3.08 5.47
N ASP A 137 -23.63 -3.51 6.58
CA ASP A 137 -23.65 -2.84 7.88
C ASP A 137 -22.58 -1.73 8.00
N VAL A 138 -22.51 -0.83 7.01
CA VAL A 138 -21.49 0.24 6.86
C VAL A 138 -21.38 1.16 8.08
N GLY A 139 -22.44 1.28 8.89
CA GLY A 139 -22.39 2.05 10.14
C GLY A 139 -21.42 1.50 11.19
N ARG A 140 -21.11 0.20 11.15
CA ARG A 140 -20.18 -0.44 12.10
C ARG A 140 -18.74 -0.10 11.76
N ALA A 141 -18.02 0.44 12.74
CA ALA A 141 -16.59 0.72 12.62
C ALA A 141 -15.79 -0.57 12.41
N VAL A 142 -14.65 -0.49 11.73
CA VAL A 142 -13.70 -1.59 11.59
C VAL A 142 -12.52 -1.35 12.51
N ILE A 143 -12.22 -2.33 13.35
CA ILE A 143 -10.95 -2.42 14.08
C ILE A 143 -10.10 -3.44 13.30
N LEU A 144 -9.01 -2.96 12.71
CA LEU A 144 -8.17 -3.75 11.80
C LEU A 144 -6.88 -4.19 12.50
N LEU A 145 -6.62 -5.49 12.52
CA LEU A 145 -5.38 -6.09 13.01
C LEU A 145 -4.70 -6.91 11.90
N SER A 146 -3.39 -6.75 11.76
CA SER A 146 -2.56 -7.59 10.91
C SER A 146 -1.16 -7.74 11.49
N THR A 147 -0.46 -8.78 11.07
CA THR A 147 0.93 -9.04 11.45
C THR A 147 1.89 -7.99 10.90
N SER A 148 1.62 -7.49 9.70
CA SER A 148 2.54 -6.63 8.96
C SER A 148 2.01 -5.20 8.79
N GLY A 149 0.94 -4.99 8.01
CA GLY A 149 0.55 -3.64 7.61
C GLY A 149 0.03 -2.74 8.73
N THR A 150 -0.72 -3.26 9.70
CA THR A 150 -1.14 -2.46 10.85
C THR A 150 0.02 -2.17 11.78
N GLN A 151 1.03 -3.06 11.90
CA GLN A 151 2.28 -2.74 12.59
C GLN A 151 3.03 -1.61 11.89
N LEU A 152 3.14 -1.68 10.56
CA LEU A 152 3.75 -0.63 9.76
C LEU A 152 3.05 0.72 9.94
N ILE A 153 1.73 0.73 9.80
CA ILE A 153 0.91 1.95 9.97
C ILE A 153 1.03 2.50 11.39
N MET A 154 1.01 1.63 12.41
CA MET A 154 1.03 2.06 13.80
C MET A 154 2.42 2.55 14.26
N SER A 155 3.48 1.96 13.72
CA SER A 155 4.87 2.34 13.99
C SER A 155 5.31 3.61 13.26
N ALA A 156 4.61 4.00 12.19
CA ALA A 156 4.88 5.23 11.47
C ALA A 156 4.51 6.47 12.31
N PRO A 157 5.07 7.66 12.01
CA PRO A 157 4.62 8.92 12.58
C PRO A 157 3.12 9.21 12.32
N ALA A 158 2.53 10.12 13.09
CA ALA A 158 1.17 10.60 12.81
C ALA A 158 1.12 11.24 11.41
N GLY A 159 0.02 11.04 10.67
CA GLY A 159 -0.11 11.55 9.30
C GLY A 159 0.49 10.64 8.21
N VAL A 160 0.77 9.37 8.52
CA VAL A 160 1.18 8.37 7.50
C VAL A 160 0.05 8.13 6.50
N PHE A 161 0.36 8.24 5.22
CA PHE A 161 -0.56 7.90 4.13
C PHE A 161 -0.69 6.38 4.00
N VAL A 162 -1.86 5.92 3.59
CA VAL A 162 -2.16 4.51 3.37
C VAL A 162 -2.46 4.32 1.89
N ALA A 163 -1.66 3.49 1.22
CA ALA A 163 -1.79 3.26 -0.22
C ALA A 163 -1.75 1.77 -0.56
N CYS A 164 -2.49 1.43 -1.60
CA CYS A 164 -2.52 0.12 -2.23
C CYS A 164 -2.81 0.31 -3.74
N LEU A 165 -3.00 -0.79 -4.49
CA LEU A 165 -3.29 -0.70 -5.92
C LEU A 165 -4.58 0.06 -6.23
N ARG A 166 -5.51 0.18 -5.27
CA ARG A 166 -6.78 0.89 -5.45
C ARG A 166 -6.64 2.41 -5.60
N ASN A 167 -5.60 3.00 -5.02
CA ASN A 167 -5.49 4.45 -4.90
C ASN A 167 -4.09 5.00 -5.22
N TYR A 168 -3.19 4.20 -5.82
CA TYR A 168 -1.81 4.62 -6.01
C TYR A 168 -1.66 5.86 -6.91
N ARG A 169 -2.51 6.03 -7.93
CA ARG A 169 -2.54 7.26 -8.75
C ARG A 169 -2.99 8.49 -7.96
N ALA A 170 -4.07 8.37 -7.20
CA ALA A 170 -4.53 9.44 -6.31
C ALA A 170 -3.45 9.84 -5.31
N GLN A 171 -2.70 8.86 -4.79
CA GLN A 171 -1.58 9.09 -3.90
C GLN A 171 -0.44 9.89 -4.58
N ILE A 172 -0.10 9.56 -5.83
CA ILE A 172 0.90 10.31 -6.61
C ILE A 172 0.45 11.77 -6.77
N ASP A 173 -0.78 12.00 -7.24
CA ASP A 173 -1.33 13.34 -7.49
C ASP A 173 -1.42 14.18 -6.21
N TYR A 174 -1.68 13.53 -5.07
CA TYR A 174 -1.71 14.19 -3.78
C TYR A 174 -0.30 14.55 -3.29
N LEU A 175 0.69 13.69 -3.47
CA LEU A 175 2.03 13.95 -2.95
C LEU A 175 2.84 14.92 -3.82
N ALA A 176 2.67 14.83 -5.14
CA ALA A 176 3.44 15.58 -6.12
C ALA A 176 3.35 17.10 -5.86
N GLY A 177 4.50 17.73 -5.66
CA GLY A 177 4.62 19.17 -5.43
C GLY A 177 4.16 19.65 -4.04
N ARG A 178 3.57 18.79 -3.20
CA ARG A 178 3.19 19.11 -1.82
C ARG A 178 4.29 18.77 -0.82
N TYR A 179 5.07 17.72 -1.09
CA TYR A 179 6.10 17.24 -0.17
C TYR A 179 7.46 17.10 -0.85
N GLY A 180 8.51 17.70 -0.28
CA GLY A 180 9.87 17.65 -0.82
C GLY A 180 10.57 16.30 -0.63
N LYS A 181 10.15 15.51 0.35
CA LYS A 181 10.69 14.17 0.64
C LYS A 181 9.54 13.20 0.86
N VAL A 182 9.52 12.12 0.08
CA VAL A 182 8.53 11.06 0.19
C VAL A 182 9.23 9.74 0.51
N LEU A 183 8.75 9.03 1.53
CA LEU A 183 9.14 7.67 1.85
C LEU A 183 7.96 6.76 1.55
N VAL A 184 8.14 5.81 0.63
CA VAL A 184 7.16 4.78 0.34
C VAL A 184 7.68 3.47 0.94
N ILE A 185 6.95 2.91 1.90
CA ILE A 185 7.42 1.79 2.70
C ILE A 185 6.45 0.61 2.58
N GLY A 186 6.96 -0.52 2.11
CA GLY A 186 6.21 -1.78 2.05
C GLY A 186 6.31 -2.54 3.38
N ALA A 187 5.21 -3.12 3.86
CA ALA A 187 5.20 -3.81 5.14
C ALA A 187 6.08 -5.07 5.10
N GLY A 188 6.07 -5.80 3.98
CA GLY A 188 6.76 -7.07 3.85
C GLY A 188 6.22 -8.13 4.83
N THR A 189 6.76 -9.34 4.79
CA THR A 189 6.35 -10.41 5.71
C THR A 189 7.52 -11.34 5.99
N ARG A 190 7.75 -11.69 7.26
CA ARG A 190 8.85 -12.59 7.68
C ARG A 190 10.22 -12.15 7.13
N GLY A 191 10.48 -10.84 7.11
CA GLY A 191 11.74 -10.28 6.62
C GLY A 191 11.91 -10.27 5.10
N GLU A 192 10.84 -10.53 4.34
CA GLU A 192 10.85 -10.48 2.88
C GLU A 192 9.97 -9.34 2.37
N PHE A 193 10.47 -8.57 1.41
CA PHE A 193 9.69 -7.56 0.70
C PHE A 193 8.83 -8.26 -0.36
N ARG A 194 7.51 -8.20 -0.23
CA ARG A 194 6.58 -8.89 -1.12
C ARG A 194 6.48 -8.25 -2.50
N GLU A 195 6.20 -9.06 -3.53
CA GLU A 195 6.23 -8.61 -4.93
C GLU A 195 5.16 -7.54 -5.20
N GLU A 196 3.94 -7.75 -4.71
CA GLU A 196 2.82 -6.82 -4.80
C GLU A 196 3.10 -5.48 -4.09
N ASP A 197 3.77 -5.53 -2.93
CA ASP A 197 4.15 -4.32 -2.20
C ASP A 197 5.27 -3.58 -2.95
N GLN A 198 6.26 -4.31 -3.45
CA GLN A 198 7.33 -3.74 -4.28
C GLN A 198 6.76 -3.05 -5.52
N MET A 199 5.85 -3.71 -6.22
CA MET A 199 5.18 -3.18 -7.40
C MET A 199 4.40 -1.90 -7.08
N CYS A 200 3.57 -1.92 -6.04
CA CYS A 200 2.81 -0.73 -5.65
C CYS A 200 3.74 0.42 -5.21
N CYS A 201 4.78 0.14 -4.43
CA CYS A 201 5.80 1.12 -4.06
C CYS A 201 6.52 1.71 -5.28
N ALA A 202 6.87 0.85 -6.24
CA ALA A 202 7.54 1.22 -7.48
C ALA A 202 6.66 2.14 -8.33
N TRP A 203 5.39 1.82 -8.52
CA TRP A 203 4.48 2.64 -9.31
C TRP A 203 4.22 4.02 -8.69
N ILE A 204 4.11 4.11 -7.36
CA ILE A 204 4.03 5.40 -6.66
C ILE A 204 5.31 6.21 -6.91
N ALA A 205 6.48 5.59 -6.75
CA ALA A 205 7.75 6.26 -6.96
C ALA A 205 7.96 6.67 -8.43
N GLU A 206 7.59 5.82 -9.38
CA GLU A 206 7.65 6.11 -10.82
C GLU A 206 6.79 7.33 -11.18
N GLY A 207 5.55 7.39 -10.69
CA GLY A 207 4.68 8.54 -10.89
C GLY A 207 5.25 9.84 -10.30
N LEU A 208 5.86 9.76 -9.12
CA LEU A 208 6.56 10.91 -8.52
C LEU A 208 7.81 11.32 -9.31
N ILE A 209 8.58 10.35 -9.81
CA ILE A 209 9.74 10.62 -10.67
C ILE A 209 9.30 11.33 -11.97
N ALA A 210 8.20 10.87 -12.58
CA ALA A 210 7.59 11.55 -13.72
C ALA A 210 7.12 12.98 -13.38
N ALA A 211 6.71 13.23 -12.14
CA ALA A 211 6.39 14.56 -11.61
C ALA A 211 7.61 15.42 -11.22
N GLY A 212 8.84 14.93 -11.41
CA GLY A 212 10.08 15.67 -11.21
C GLY A 212 10.87 15.32 -9.94
N TYR A 213 10.51 14.25 -9.24
CA TYR A 213 11.26 13.73 -8.10
C TYR A 213 12.49 12.95 -8.57
N GLN A 214 13.49 12.82 -7.70
CA GLN A 214 14.64 11.93 -7.88
C GLN A 214 14.53 10.70 -6.98
N PRO A 215 15.01 9.52 -7.43
CA PRO A 215 15.19 8.38 -6.54
C PRO A 215 16.16 8.74 -5.40
N GLY A 216 15.73 8.54 -4.15
CA GLY A 216 16.54 8.84 -2.96
C GLY A 216 17.64 7.81 -2.70
N SER A 217 17.63 6.67 -3.41
CA SER A 217 18.67 5.63 -3.32
C SER A 217 18.78 4.83 -4.63
N LYS A 218 19.93 4.15 -4.83
CA LYS A 218 20.11 3.20 -5.94
C LYS A 218 19.09 2.06 -5.90
N ARG A 219 18.77 1.58 -4.69
CA ARG A 219 17.74 0.56 -4.46
C ARG A 219 16.39 1.03 -4.97
N THR A 220 16.02 2.29 -4.68
CA THR A 220 14.76 2.87 -5.18
C THR A 220 14.71 2.83 -6.70
N ALA A 221 15.78 3.28 -7.38
CA ALA A 221 15.85 3.24 -8.84
C ALA A 221 15.71 1.81 -9.38
N GLN A 222 16.41 0.83 -8.78
CA GLN A 222 16.34 -0.58 -9.19
C GLN A 222 14.93 -1.18 -9.04
N VAL A 223 14.24 -0.86 -7.95
CA VAL A 223 12.87 -1.33 -7.72
C VAL A 223 11.90 -0.69 -8.73
N VAL A 224 12.08 0.60 -9.03
CA VAL A 224 11.31 1.29 -10.09
C VAL A 224 11.56 0.64 -11.46
N ASP A 225 12.83 0.47 -11.84
CA ASP A 225 13.20 -0.13 -13.13
C ASP A 225 12.64 -1.56 -13.29
N HIS A 226 12.59 -2.33 -12.19
CA HIS A 226 12.08 -3.70 -12.21
C HIS A 226 10.57 -3.79 -12.48
N TRP A 227 9.78 -2.85 -11.95
CA TRP A 227 8.31 -2.89 -12.01
C TRP A 227 7.71 -1.88 -13.01
N SER A 228 8.54 -1.05 -13.64
CA SER A 228 8.10 -0.10 -14.67
C SER A 228 7.47 -0.82 -15.86
N GLY A 229 6.27 -0.40 -16.24
CA GLY A 229 5.52 -0.99 -17.36
C GLY A 229 5.04 -2.42 -17.16
N VAL A 230 5.25 -3.01 -15.97
CA VAL A 230 4.78 -4.35 -15.62
C VAL A 230 3.26 -4.32 -15.36
N ALA A 231 2.54 -5.38 -15.72
CA ALA A 231 1.10 -5.47 -15.50
C ALA A 231 0.74 -5.81 -14.05
N ALA A 232 -0.43 -5.37 -13.58
CA ALA A 232 -0.88 -5.57 -12.19
C ALA A 232 -0.97 -7.04 -11.76
N ASP A 233 -1.20 -7.95 -12.69
CA ASP A 233 -1.31 -9.38 -12.44
C ASP A 233 0.06 -10.10 -12.38
N SER A 234 1.17 -9.39 -12.57
CA SER A 234 2.49 -10.03 -12.66
C SER A 234 2.99 -10.63 -11.32
N PHE A 235 2.41 -10.26 -10.18
CA PHE A 235 2.71 -10.86 -8.87
C PHE A 235 1.82 -12.08 -8.52
N VAL A 236 0.92 -12.51 -9.41
CA VAL A 236 -0.01 -13.65 -9.16
C VAL A 236 0.75 -14.97 -8.90
N GLY A 237 1.99 -15.09 -9.37
CA GLY A 237 2.90 -16.20 -9.07
C GLY A 237 3.69 -16.06 -7.75
N GLY A 238 3.52 -14.95 -7.02
CA GLY A 238 4.29 -14.63 -5.83
C GLY A 238 3.80 -15.33 -4.55
N LYS A 239 4.63 -15.29 -3.50
CA LYS A 239 4.41 -15.98 -2.22
C LYS A 239 3.11 -15.59 -1.52
N SER A 240 2.71 -14.31 -1.61
CA SER A 240 1.47 -13.83 -1.00
C SER A 240 0.24 -14.43 -1.68
N THR A 241 0.29 -14.55 -3.00
CA THR A 241 -0.77 -15.21 -3.79
C THR A 241 -0.81 -16.72 -3.55
N GLU A 242 0.36 -17.37 -3.41
CA GLU A 242 0.43 -18.78 -3.01
C GLU A 242 -0.23 -19.02 -1.65
N TYR A 243 0.00 -18.12 -0.69
CA TYR A 243 -0.68 -18.16 0.61
C TYR A 243 -2.20 -18.05 0.45
N LEU A 244 -2.71 -17.06 -0.30
CA LEU A 244 -4.15 -16.92 -0.55
C LEU A 244 -4.75 -18.18 -1.21
N ARG A 245 -4.01 -18.81 -2.13
CA ARG A 245 -4.42 -20.07 -2.75
C ARG A 245 -4.48 -21.21 -1.73
N ALA A 246 -3.46 -21.33 -0.88
CA ALA A 246 -3.38 -22.38 0.13
C ALA A 246 -4.44 -22.23 1.24
N THR A 247 -4.96 -21.03 1.46
CA THR A 247 -5.97 -20.74 2.49
C THR A 247 -7.38 -20.50 1.95
N ASP A 248 -7.63 -20.76 0.66
CA ASP A 248 -8.94 -20.55 -0.01
C ASP A 248 -9.44 -19.10 0.04
N GLN A 249 -8.51 -18.16 -0.17
CA GLN A 249 -8.74 -16.71 -0.12
C GLN A 249 -8.46 -16.00 -1.45
N LEU A 250 -8.48 -16.72 -2.58
CA LEU A 250 -8.23 -16.14 -3.91
C LEU A 250 -9.24 -15.04 -4.30
N HIS A 251 -10.43 -15.03 -3.70
CA HIS A 251 -11.39 -13.95 -3.88
C HIS A 251 -10.84 -12.57 -3.45
N ASP A 252 -9.82 -12.52 -2.58
CA ASP A 252 -9.13 -11.26 -2.25
C ASP A 252 -8.19 -10.82 -3.36
N LEU A 253 -7.53 -11.77 -4.05
CA LEU A 253 -6.70 -11.47 -5.20
C LEU A 253 -7.55 -10.91 -6.35
N ASP A 254 -8.66 -11.57 -6.66
CA ASP A 254 -9.60 -11.11 -7.70
C ASP A 254 -10.06 -9.68 -7.40
N PHE A 255 -10.47 -9.42 -6.15
CA PHE A 255 -10.86 -8.09 -5.71
C PHE A 255 -9.73 -7.06 -5.87
N ILE A 256 -8.50 -7.40 -5.50
CA ILE A 256 -7.34 -6.50 -5.61
C ILE A 256 -7.07 -6.14 -7.08
N LEU A 257 -7.14 -7.10 -7.99
CA LEU A 257 -6.91 -6.90 -9.43
C LEU A 257 -8.07 -6.15 -10.11
N ASP A 258 -9.31 -6.39 -9.68
CA ASP A 258 -10.50 -5.74 -10.22
C ASP A 258 -10.66 -4.28 -9.75
N THR A 259 -9.97 -3.88 -8.67
CA THR A 259 -10.12 -2.55 -8.05
C THR A 259 -8.91 -1.64 -8.25
N VAL A 260 -7.99 -1.95 -9.16
CA VAL A 260 -6.81 -1.11 -9.44
C VAL A 260 -7.22 0.31 -9.89
N ASN A 261 -6.77 1.34 -9.17
CA ASN A 261 -7.16 2.74 -9.34
C ASN A 261 -8.68 2.99 -9.41
N ASP A 262 -9.48 2.22 -8.67
CA ASP A 262 -10.93 2.41 -8.62
C ASP A 262 -11.37 3.61 -7.77
N THR A 263 -10.43 4.27 -7.07
CA THR A 263 -10.73 5.44 -6.24
C THR A 263 -9.70 6.56 -6.38
N ASP A 264 -10.22 7.79 -6.49
CA ASP A 264 -9.43 9.04 -6.51
C ASP A 264 -9.19 9.60 -5.09
N ALA A 265 -9.52 8.82 -4.04
CA ALA A 265 -9.36 9.23 -2.65
C ALA A 265 -7.95 8.94 -2.11
N VAL A 266 -7.48 9.81 -1.22
CA VAL A 266 -6.23 9.62 -0.48
C VAL A 266 -6.56 9.38 0.98
N PHE A 267 -5.89 8.39 1.57
CA PHE A 267 -6.15 7.93 2.93
C PHE A 267 -4.94 8.21 3.81
N VAL A 268 -5.20 8.60 5.05
CA VAL A 268 -4.16 8.98 6.01
C VAL A 268 -4.55 8.53 7.40
N ARG A 269 -3.57 8.06 8.18
CA ARG A 269 -3.78 7.82 9.62
C ARG A 269 -3.71 9.14 10.37
N ASN A 270 -4.86 9.59 10.88
CA ASN A 270 -4.98 10.69 11.82
C ASN A 270 -5.22 10.12 13.23
N ARG A 271 -4.22 10.27 14.12
CA ARG A 271 -4.21 9.63 15.44
C ARG A 271 -4.42 8.10 15.35
N GLU A 272 -5.55 7.60 15.83
CA GLU A 272 -5.91 6.18 15.87
C GLU A 272 -6.77 5.74 14.67
N GLU A 273 -7.25 6.68 13.85
CA GLU A 273 -8.18 6.42 12.75
C GLU A 273 -7.52 6.62 11.39
N ILE A 274 -7.84 5.77 10.41
CA ILE A 274 -7.56 6.05 9.00
C ILE A 274 -8.76 6.77 8.43
N CYS A 275 -8.53 7.98 7.92
CA CYS A 275 -9.55 8.83 7.32
C CYS A 275 -9.10 9.36 5.95
N LEU A 276 -9.97 10.14 5.32
CA LEU A 276 -9.68 10.78 4.04
C LEU A 276 -8.76 11.98 4.26
N ALA A 277 -7.68 12.10 3.48
CA ALA A 277 -6.68 13.15 3.66
C ALA A 277 -7.22 14.59 3.48
N ARG A 278 -8.38 14.76 2.82
CA ARG A 278 -9.09 16.05 2.73
C ARG A 278 -9.57 16.59 4.09
N GLU A 279 -9.62 15.75 5.12
CA GLU A 279 -10.01 16.13 6.48
C GLU A 279 -8.83 16.71 7.30
N LEU A 280 -7.61 16.73 6.77
CA LEU A 280 -6.44 17.35 7.40
C LEU A 280 -6.39 18.88 7.24
N VAL A 281 -7.54 19.55 7.13
CA VAL A 281 -7.61 21.01 7.20
C VAL A 281 -7.22 21.44 8.61
N ARG A 282 -5.93 21.78 8.78
CA ARG A 282 -5.29 22.57 9.85
C ARG A 282 -6.05 22.59 11.19
N ALA A 283 -5.58 21.77 12.13
CA ALA A 283 -5.67 22.12 13.54
C ALA A 283 -4.72 23.28 13.85
#